data_AF-A0A3D3XLI9-F1
#
_entry.id   AF-A0A3D3XLI9-F1
#
_cell.length_a   1.000
_cell.length_b   1.000
_cell.length_c   1.000
_cell.angle_alpha   90.00
_cell.angle_beta   90.00
_cell.angle_gamma   90.00
#
_symmetry.space_group_name_H-M   'P 1'
#
loop_
_entity.id
_entity.type
_entity.pdbx_description
1 polymer ?
#
loop_
_entity_poly.entity_id
_entity_poly.type
_entity_poly.pdbx_seq_one_letter_code
_entity_poly.pdbx_strand_id
1 'polypeptide(L)' 'MEAKFLNNVRVTCKEGCEETFIAATQAWVNPAGMLDAFWAKTGERRYCFVGLWESEKSLVDARP' A
#
# COMPACT_ATOMS: atom_id res chain seq x y z
N MET A 1 -16.97 -5.84 7.80
CA MET A 1 -17.41 -4.81 6.84
C MET A 1 -16.89 -5.21 5.48
N GLU A 2 -17.72 -5.27 4.44
CA GLU A 2 -17.24 -5.51 3.07
C GLU A 2 -16.57 -4.23 2.55
N ALA A 3 -15.34 -4.35 2.04
CA ALA A 3 -14.66 -3.23 1.40
C ALA A 3 -15.32 -2.93 0.05
N LYS A 4 -15.76 -1.68 -0.15
CA LYS A 4 -16.41 -1.23 -1.40
C LYS A 4 -15.43 -0.60 -2.38
N PHE A 5 -14.28 -0.16 -1.89
CA PHE A 5 -13.29 0.59 -2.66
C PHE A 5 -11.91 -0.02 -2.47
N LEU A 6 -11.17 -0.10 -3.58
CA LEU A 6 -9.84 -0.68 -3.64
C LEU A 6 -8.94 0.18 -4.50
N ASN A 7 -7.69 0.35 -4.08
CA ASN A 7 -6.61 0.82 -4.96
C ASN A 7 -5.51 -0.22 -5.09
N ASN A 8 -4.78 -0.14 -6.20
CA ASN A 8 -3.59 -0.94 -6.44
C ASN A 8 -2.43 -0.04 -6.85
N VAL A 9 -1.27 -0.22 -6.22
CA VAL A 9 -0.04 0.52 -6.55
C VAL A 9 1.07 -0.49 -6.85
N ARG A 10 1.68 -0.36 -8.03
CA ARG A 10 2.86 -1.14 -8.41
C ARG A 10 4.10 -0.29 -8.22
N VAL A 11 5.09 -0.85 -7.52
CA VAL A 11 6.33 -0.16 -7.16
C VAL A 11 7.50 -0.94 -7.74
N THR A 12 8.43 -0.21 -8.36
CA THR A 12 9.78 -0.70 -8.67
C THR A 12 10.74 -0.01 -7.72
N CYS A 13 11.32 -0.76 -6.79
CA CYS A 13 12.29 -0.26 -5.83
C CYS A 13 13.62 0.06 -6.53
N LYS A 14 14.30 1.12 -6.08
CA LYS A 14 15.67 1.42 -6.52
C LYS A 14 16.59 0.28 -6.10
N GLU A 15 17.60 0.00 -6.92
CA GLU A 15 18.58 -1.04 -6.63
C GLU A 15 19.35 -0.75 -5.34
N GLY A 16 19.48 -1.75 -4.47
CA GLY A 16 20.13 -1.63 -3.17
C GLY A 16 19.27 -0.97 -2.08
N CYS A 17 18.01 -0.65 -2.36
CA CYS A 17 17.09 -0.01 -1.39
C CYS A 17 15.99 -0.96 -0.87
N GLU A 18 16.00 -2.24 -1.25
CA GLU A 18 14.91 -3.19 -0.99
C GLU A 18 14.67 -3.40 0.50
N GLU A 19 15.71 -3.55 1.30
CA GLU A 19 15.58 -3.74 2.76
C GLU A 19 15.00 -2.50 3.44
N THR A 20 15.48 -1.31 3.05
CA THR A 20 14.94 -0.03 3.55
C THR A 20 13.48 0.14 3.14
N PHE A 21 13.14 -0.23 1.91
CA PHE A 21 11.76 -0.19 1.42
C PHE A 21 10.86 -1.16 2.21
N ILE A 22 11.29 -2.41 2.40
CA ILE A 22 10.53 -3.41 3.17
C ILE A 22 10.32 -2.92 4.61
N ALA A 23 11.38 -2.44 5.28
CA ALA A 23 11.28 -1.90 6.63
C ALA A 23 10.28 -0.73 6.71
N ALA A 24 10.30 0.18 5.74
CA ALA A 24 9.33 1.28 5.66
C ALA A 24 7.89 0.77 5.46
N THR A 25 7.67 -0.25 4.64
CA THR A 25 6.31 -0.84 4.45
C THR A 25 5.81 -1.57 5.69
N GLN A 26 6.70 -2.20 6.47
CA GLN A 26 6.35 -2.89 7.72
C GLN A 26 6.04 -1.92 8.87
N ALA A 27 6.71 -0.76 8.90
CA ALA A 27 6.47 0.28 9.90
C ALA A 27 5.27 1.18 9.57
N TRP A 28 4.67 1.01 8.38
CA TRP A 28 3.60 1.87 7.92
C TRP A 28 2.30 1.61 8.67
N VAL A 29 1.58 2.69 8.98
CA VAL A 29 0.31 2.65 9.72
C VAL A 29 -0.80 3.06 8.76
N ASN A 30 -1.86 2.24 8.72
CA ASN A 30 -3.03 2.49 7.88
C ASN A 30 -3.64 3.87 8.23
N PRO A 31 -3.83 4.76 7.24
CA PRO A 31 -4.48 6.04 7.46
C PRO A 31 -5.98 5.87 7.76
N ALA A 32 -6.62 6.94 8.26
CA ALA A 32 -8.04 6.93 8.57
C ALA A 32 -8.90 6.51 7.36
N GLY A 33 -9.83 5.58 7.59
CA GLY A 33 -10.73 5.05 6.56
C GLY A 33 -10.12 3.96 5.66
N MET A 34 -8.86 3.56 5.89
CA MET A 34 -8.30 2.33 5.31
C MET A 34 -8.67 1.14 6.20
N LEU A 35 -9.35 0.17 5.61
CA LEU A 35 -9.81 -1.05 6.27
C LEU A 35 -8.69 -2.08 6.39
N ASP A 36 -7.90 -2.24 5.32
CA ASP A 36 -6.80 -3.21 5.29
C ASP A 36 -5.76 -2.85 4.21
N ALA A 37 -4.58 -3.43 4.35
CA ALA A 37 -3.42 -3.18 3.53
C ALA A 37 -2.63 -4.47 3.28
N PHE A 38 -2.38 -4.77 2.01
CA PHE A 38 -1.61 -5.94 1.61
C PHE A 38 -0.42 -5.54 0.74
N TRP A 39 0.70 -6.20 1.01
CA TRP A 39 1.92 -6.08 0.23
C TRP A 39 2.36 -7.44 -0.30
N ALA A 40 2.69 -7.49 -1.59
CA ALA A 40 3.23 -8.67 -2.23
C ALA A 40 4.49 -8.33 -3.03
N LYS A 41 5.55 -9.13 -2.88
CA LYS A 41 6.70 -9.11 -3.80
C LYS A 41 6.31 -9.85 -5.07
N THR A 42 6.37 -9.18 -6.21
CA THR A 42 5.93 -9.71 -7.51
C THR A 42 7.07 -9.96 -8.49
N GLY A 43 8.30 -9.61 -8.10
CA GLY A 43 9.50 -9.91 -8.86
C GLY A 43 10.75 -9.33 -8.21
N GLU A 44 11.86 -9.37 -8.92
CA GLU A 44 13.07 -8.66 -8.51
C GLU A 44 12.79 -7.16 -8.43
N ARG A 45 12.97 -6.57 -7.24
CA ARG A 45 12.67 -5.17 -6.92
C ARG A 45 11.24 -4.70 -7.20
N ARG A 46 10.31 -5.61 -7.48
CA ARG A 46 8.92 -5.29 -7.84
C ARG A 46 7.97 -5.70 -6.74
N TYR A 47 7.10 -4.76 -6.37
CA TYR A 47 6.14 -4.92 -5.29
C TYR A 47 4.77 -4.41 -5.72
N CYS A 48 3.75 -4.95 -5.08
CA CYS A 48 2.36 -4.63 -5.31
C CYS A 48 1.70 -4.33 -3.97
N PHE A 49 1.10 -3.15 -3.86
CA PHE A 49 0.29 -2.72 -2.73
C PHE A 49 -1.18 -2.77 -3.10
N VAL A 50 -2.01 -3.27 -2.19
CA VAL A 50 -3.47 -3.21 -2.26
C VAL A 50 -3.99 -2.58 -0.98
N GLY A 51 -4.74 -1.49 -1.11
CA GLY A 51 -5.45 -0.86 -0.02
C GLY A 51 -6.96 -1.06 -0.16
N LEU A 52 -7.62 -1.44 0.93
CA LEU A 52 -9.07 -1.55 1.05
C LEU A 52 -9.61 -0.34 1.82
N TRP A 53 -10.70 0.25 1.36
CA TRP A 53 -11.18 1.53 1.87
C TRP A 53 -12.67 1.54 2.18
N GLU A 54 -13.03 2.33 3.20
CA GLU A 54 -14.42 2.59 3.60
C GLU A 54 -15.17 3.42 2.55
N SER A 55 -14.48 4.40 1.95
CA SER A 55 -15.06 5.32 0.97
C SER A 55 -14.02 5.80 -0.05
N GLU A 56 -14.47 6.25 -1.22
CA GLU A 56 -13.62 6.92 -2.20
C GLU A 56 -13.00 8.21 -1.65
N LYS A 57 -13.73 8.95 -0.81
CA LYS A 57 -13.22 10.15 -0.13
C LYS A 57 -12.01 9.81 0.75
N SER A 58 -12.09 8.76 1.56
CA SER A 58 -10.99 8.31 2.42
C SER A 58 -9.73 7.98 1.60
N LEU A 59 -9.90 7.33 0.45
CA LEU A 59 -8.81 7.04 -0.49
C LEU A 59 -8.17 8.31 -1.07
N VAL A 60 -8.97 9.33 -1.38
CA VAL A 60 -8.48 10.62 -1.90
C VAL A 60 -7.77 11.41 -0.82
N ASP A 61 -8.36 11.52 0.37
CA ASP A 61 -7.83 12.30 1.50
C ASP A 61 -6.52 11.72 2.05
N ALA A 62 -6.26 10.43 1.86
CA ALA A 62 -5.03 9.77 2.29
C ALA A 62 -3.81 10.00 1.37
N ARG A 63 -3.99 10.73 0.27
CA ARG A 63 -2.88 11.11 -0.63
C ARG A 63 -2.14 12.32 -0.03
N PRO A 64 -0.79 12.32 -0.01
CA PRO A 64 -0.01 13.48 0.42
C PRO A 64 -0.26 14.74 -0.41
#